data_AF-A0A2I0NEH9-F1
#
_entry.id   AF-A0A2I0NEH9-F1
#
_cell.length_a   1.000
_cell.length_b   1.000
_cell.length_c   1.000
_cell.angle_alpha   90.00
_cell.angle_beta   90.00
_cell.angle_gamma   90.00
#
_symmetry.space_group_name_H-M   'P 1'
#
loop_
_entity.id
_entity.type
_entity.pdbx_description
1 polymer ?
#
loop_
_entity_poly.entity_id
_entity_poly.type
_entity_poly.pdbx_seq_one_letter_code
_entity_poly.pdbx_strand_id
1 'polypeptide(L)'
;MKNEGLNMLLRVYETPILKEEAFTNAELEIKNDDKYRIMMEVDAPGKVKVAEVTKKYQGRRVAVVLDDTLVATPYIKDEITNGRLRFNGHLTLDESKALLVKILATIQNNQKK
;
A
#
# COMPACT_ATOMS: atom_id res chain seq x y z
N MET A 1 -13.36 33.50 14.74
CA MET A 1 -12.54 32.52 15.50
C MET A 1 -12.83 31.13 14.95
N LYS A 2 -11.81 30.47 14.41
CA LYS A 2 -11.60 29.01 14.32
C LYS A 2 -12.66 28.18 13.59
N ASN A 3 -12.34 27.79 12.36
CA ASN A 3 -12.05 26.38 12.05
C ASN A 3 -11.45 26.30 10.64
N GLU A 4 -10.22 26.78 10.52
CA GLU A 4 -9.30 26.22 9.52
C GLU A 4 -8.95 24.83 10.03
N GLY A 5 -9.84 23.87 9.76
CA GLY A 5 -9.56 22.47 9.97
C GLY A 5 -8.25 22.19 9.26
N LEU A 6 -7.25 21.78 10.03
CA LEU A 6 -5.89 21.50 9.61
C LEU A 6 -5.94 20.65 8.34
N ASN A 7 -5.88 21.32 7.18
CA ASN A 7 -5.57 20.67 5.93
C ASN A 7 -4.09 20.33 6.06
N MET A 8 -3.83 19.20 6.70
CA MET A 8 -2.51 18.59 6.74
C MET A 8 -2.23 18.23 5.29
N LEU A 9 -1.71 19.20 4.53
CA LEU A 9 -1.17 19.03 3.20
C LEU A 9 -0.09 17.97 3.34
N LEU A 10 -0.50 16.72 3.16
CA LEU A 10 0.43 15.64 2.99
C LEU A 10 1.16 16.02 1.70
N ARG A 11 2.41 16.48 1.83
CA ARG A 11 3.37 16.50 0.73
C ARG A 11 3.67 15.03 0.40
N VAL A 12 2.68 14.33 -0.16
CA VAL A 12 2.92 13.16 -0.99
C VAL A 12 3.88 13.70 -2.04
N TYR A 13 5.10 13.16 -2.09
CA TYR A 13 6.08 13.56 -3.09
C TYR A 13 5.39 13.54 -4.45
N GLU A 14 5.54 14.61 -5.24
CA GLU A 14 4.85 14.84 -6.54
C GLU A 14 5.00 13.65 -7.51
N THR A 15 5.96 12.75 -7.25
CA THR A 15 6.17 11.51 -7.99
C THR A 15 5.95 10.29 -7.10
N PRO A 16 4.98 9.40 -7.44
CA PRO A 16 4.78 8.13 -6.76
C PRO A 16 6.06 7.26 -6.83
N ILE A 17 6.49 6.71 -5.70
CA ILE A 17 7.69 5.85 -5.62
C ILE A 17 7.40 4.41 -6.07
N LEU A 18 6.15 3.98 -5.93
CA LEU A 18 5.56 2.73 -6.41
C LEU A 18 4.14 3.06 -6.85
N LYS A 19 3.71 2.45 -7.96
CA LYS A 19 2.38 2.62 -8.53
C LYS A 19 1.72 1.27 -8.73
N GLU A 20 0.43 1.30 -9.01
CA GLU A 20 -0.43 0.16 -9.21
C GLU A 20 0.05 -0.81 -10.29
N GLU A 21 0.81 -0.37 -11.30
CA GLU A 21 1.33 -1.26 -12.36
C GLU A 21 2.41 -2.22 -11.86
N ALA A 22 3.02 -1.95 -10.70
CA ALA A 22 3.98 -2.86 -10.10
C ALA A 22 3.31 -4.10 -9.47
N PHE A 23 2.01 -4.03 -9.19
CA PHE A 23 1.30 -5.07 -8.44
C PHE A 23 0.52 -5.99 -9.36
N THR A 24 0.60 -7.29 -9.09
CA THR A 24 -0.04 -8.34 -9.90
C THR A 24 -1.15 -9.06 -9.16
N ASN A 25 -1.11 -9.09 -7.82
CA ASN A 25 -2.12 -9.75 -7.01
C ASN A 25 -2.24 -9.10 -5.63
N ALA A 26 -3.38 -9.33 -4.97
CA ALA A 26 -3.59 -9.00 -3.57
C ALA A 26 -4.50 -10.03 -2.90
N GLU A 27 -4.24 -10.34 -1.63
CA GLU A 27 -4.99 -11.33 -0.86
C GLU A 27 -5.19 -10.87 0.58
N LEU A 28 -6.30 -11.29 1.19
CA LEU A 28 -6.56 -11.09 2.62
C LEU A 28 -5.86 -12.20 3.42
N GLU A 29 -4.89 -11.83 4.25
CA GLU A 29 -4.26 -12.71 5.23
C GLU A 29 -5.01 -12.56 6.57
N ILE A 30 -5.66 -13.63 7.02
CA ILE A 30 -6.31 -13.72 8.34
C ILE A 30 -5.32 -14.39 9.29
N LYS A 31 -4.91 -13.68 10.35
CA LYS A 31 -4.14 -14.27 11.45
C LYS A 31 -5.02 -14.70 12.62
N ASN A 32 -4.48 -15.62 13.42
CA ASN A 32 -5.12 -16.21 14.61
C ASN A 32 -5.52 -15.20 15.72
N ASP A 33 -5.14 -13.92 15.60
CA ASP A 33 -5.37 -12.86 16.57
C ASP A 33 -6.31 -11.74 16.05
N ASP A 34 -7.23 -12.09 15.15
CA ASP A 34 -8.16 -11.16 14.46
C ASP A 34 -7.45 -10.00 13.75
N LYS A 35 -6.18 -10.18 13.41
CA LYS A 35 -5.43 -9.23 12.59
C LYS A 35 -5.62 -9.57 11.13
N TYR A 36 -6.36 -8.71 10.45
CA TYR A 36 -6.52 -8.72 9.02
C TYR A 36 -5.40 -7.94 8.36
N ARG A 37 -4.79 -8.52 7.33
CA ARG A 37 -3.72 -7.89 6.56
C ARG A 37 -3.98 -8.09 5.09
N ILE A 38 -3.53 -7.15 4.28
CA ILE A 38 -3.53 -7.35 2.84
C ILE A 38 -2.11 -7.71 2.43
N MET A 39 -1.94 -8.90 1.86
CA MET A 39 -0.72 -9.28 1.17
C MET A 39 -0.84 -8.80 -0.27
N MET A 40 0.17 -8.09 -0.77
CA MET A 40 0.27 -7.70 -2.17
C MET A 40 1.48 -8.38 -2.79
N GLU A 41 1.33 -8.82 -4.04
CA GLU A 41 2.40 -9.44 -4.81
C GLU A 41 2.73 -8.59 -6.03
N VAL A 42 4.00 -8.66 -6.43
CA VAL A 42 4.55 -7.98 -7.60
C VAL A 42 5.23 -9.00 -8.52
N ASP A 43 5.36 -8.67 -9.80
CA ASP A 43 6.11 -9.48 -10.76
C ASP A 43 7.64 -9.25 -10.64
N ALA A 44 8.42 -9.85 -11.54
CA ALA A 44 9.87 -9.75 -11.50
C ALA A 44 10.40 -8.30 -11.63
N PRO A 45 9.92 -7.46 -12.58
CA PRO A 45 10.23 -6.03 -12.60
C PRO A 45 9.82 -5.30 -11.31
N GLY A 46 8.60 -5.54 -10.82
CA GLY A 46 8.10 -4.92 -9.61
C GLY A 46 8.91 -5.31 -8.37
N LYS A 47 9.41 -6.55 -8.31
CA LYS A 47 10.26 -7.05 -7.23
C LYS A 47 11.58 -6.29 -7.12
N VAL A 48 12.22 -5.99 -8.25
CA VAL A 48 13.43 -5.14 -8.28
C VAL A 48 13.10 -3.75 -7.76
N LYS A 49 12.02 -3.16 -8.25
CA LYS A 49 11.62 -1.80 -7.83
C LYS A 49 11.27 -1.73 -6.34
N VAL A 50 10.55 -2.71 -5.83
CA VAL A 50 10.18 -2.81 -4.41
C VAL A 50 11.44 -2.96 -3.54
N ALA A 51 12.40 -3.80 -3.93
CA ALA A 51 13.66 -3.93 -3.21
C ALA A 51 14.42 -2.60 -3.17
N GLU A 52 14.58 -1.92 -4.30
CA GLU A 52 15.23 -0.61 -4.38
C GLU A 52 14.56 0.44 -3.49
N VAL A 53 13.22 0.54 -3.56
CA VAL A 53 12.44 1.51 -2.79
C VAL A 53 12.53 1.21 -1.30
N THR A 54 12.32 -0.03 -0.90
CA THR A 54 12.32 -0.41 0.52
C THR A 54 13.71 -0.30 1.14
N LYS A 55 14.78 -0.58 0.38
CA LYS A 55 16.15 -0.30 0.80
C LYS A 55 16.43 1.19 0.96
N LYS A 56 16.02 2.01 -0.02
CA LYS A 56 16.26 3.46 -0.01
C LYS A 56 15.52 4.18 1.11
N TYR A 57 14.30 3.73 1.43
CA TYR A 57 13.42 4.36 2.42
C TYR A 57 13.29 3.57 3.71
N GLN A 58 14.23 2.65 3.99
CA GLN A 58 14.27 1.93 5.25
C GLN A 58 14.30 2.91 6.44
N GLY A 59 13.53 2.58 7.48
CA GLY A 59 13.38 3.43 8.66
C GLY A 59 12.45 4.63 8.48
N ARG A 60 11.69 4.70 7.37
CA ARG A 60 10.76 5.80 7.09
C ARG A 60 9.32 5.32 6.99
N ARG A 61 8.38 6.24 7.26
CA ARG A 61 6.97 6.05 6.92
C ARG A 61 6.73 6.47 5.46
N VAL A 62 5.98 5.66 4.74
CA VAL A 62 5.52 5.98 3.38
C VAL A 62 4.01 6.11 3.38
N ALA A 63 3.49 7.06 2.60
CA ALA A 63 2.05 7.22 2.42
C ALA A 63 1.55 6.21 1.38
N VAL A 64 0.41 5.58 1.66
CA VAL A 64 -0.34 4.77 0.71
C VAL A 64 -1.61 5.54 0.38
N VAL A 65 -1.75 5.92 -0.88
CA VAL A 65 -2.86 6.74 -1.38
C VAL A 65 -3.67 5.93 -2.38
N LEU A 66 -4.99 5.97 -2.25
CA LEU A 66 -5.94 5.36 -3.17
C LEU A 66 -7.04 6.39 -3.45
N ASP A 67 -7.35 6.63 -4.73
CA ASP A 67 -8.36 7.61 -5.14
C ASP A 67 -8.21 8.96 -4.41
N ASP A 68 -7.00 9.53 -4.43
CA ASP A 68 -6.61 10.78 -3.74
C ASP A 68 -6.79 10.79 -2.21
N THR A 69 -7.10 9.65 -1.61
CA THR A 69 -7.29 9.50 -0.17
C THR A 69 -6.11 8.77 0.48
N LEU A 70 -5.55 9.34 1.55
CA LEU A 70 -4.55 8.66 2.37
C LEU A 70 -5.19 7.47 3.10
N VAL A 71 -4.81 6.25 2.72
CA VAL A 71 -5.34 5.02 3.31
C VAL A 71 -4.51 4.55 4.50
N ALA A 72 -3.17 4.69 4.42
CA ALA A 72 -2.29 4.41 5.57
C ALA A 72 -0.90 5.01 5.42
N THR A 73 -0.14 4.93 6.52
CA THR A 73 1.27 5.32 6.60
C THR A 73 2.15 4.20 7.17
N PRO A 74 2.37 3.09 6.45
CA PRO A 74 3.21 2.00 6.92
C PRO A 74 4.67 2.44 7.13
N TYR A 75 5.33 1.79 8.09
CA TYR A 75 6.76 1.97 8.37
C TYR A 75 7.57 0.89 7.66
N ILE A 76 8.54 1.30 6.84
CA ILE A 76 9.44 0.37 6.15
C ILE A 76 10.52 -0.08 7.13
N LYS A 77 10.43 -1.34 7.57
CA LYS A 77 11.37 -1.94 8.53
C LYS A 77 12.66 -2.41 7.85
N ASP A 78 12.50 -3.16 6.77
CA ASP A 78 13.58 -3.87 6.10
C ASP A 78 13.37 -3.83 4.58
N GLU A 79 14.45 -4.10 3.84
CA GLU A 79 14.40 -4.33 2.40
C GLU A 79 13.51 -5.55 2.08
N ILE A 80 12.61 -5.39 1.11
CA ILE A 80 11.71 -6.45 0.65
C ILE A 80 12.22 -6.99 -0.68
N THR A 81 12.89 -8.13 -0.64
CA THR A 81 13.48 -8.77 -1.82
C THR A 81 12.67 -9.94 -2.35
N ASN A 82 11.59 -10.34 -1.70
CA ASN A 82 10.78 -11.52 -2.08
C ASN A 82 9.57 -11.18 -2.97
N GLY A 83 9.31 -9.89 -3.22
CA GLY A 83 8.16 -9.44 -4.01
C GLY A 83 6.82 -9.54 -3.29
N ARG A 84 6.82 -9.70 -1.95
CA ARG A 84 5.60 -9.79 -1.14
C ARG A 84 5.55 -8.68 -0.11
N LEU A 85 4.55 -7.81 -0.24
CA LEU A 85 4.36 -6.66 0.64
C LEU A 85 3.16 -6.91 1.55
N ARG A 86 3.35 -6.75 2.86
CA ARG A 86 2.26 -6.83 3.82
C ARG A 86 1.82 -5.44 4.22
N PHE A 87 0.57 -5.14 3.94
CA PHE A 87 -0.12 -3.98 4.45
C PHE A 87 -0.74 -4.29 5.79
N ASN A 88 -0.18 -3.68 6.84
CA ASN A 88 -0.65 -3.81 8.21
C ASN A 88 -1.37 -2.51 8.61
N GLY A 89 -2.69 -2.50 8.47
CA GLY A 89 -3.55 -1.47 9.05
C GLY A 89 -4.31 -2.05 10.25
N HIS A 90 -4.76 -1.20 11.18
CA HIS A 90 -5.78 -1.59 12.15
C HIS A 90 -7.15 -1.57 11.47
N LEU A 91 -7.34 -2.46 10.48
CA LEU A 91 -8.60 -2.58 9.75
C LEU A 91 -9.43 -3.70 10.36
N THR A 92 -10.73 -3.51 10.42
CA THR A 92 -11.70 -4.59 10.65
C THR A 92 -11.74 -5.53 9.45
N LEU A 93 -12.41 -6.68 9.59
CA LEU A 93 -12.58 -7.64 8.50
C LEU A 93 -13.26 -6.99 7.29
N ASP A 94 -14.33 -6.24 7.54
CA ASP A 94 -15.16 -5.65 6.49
C ASP A 94 -14.42 -4.51 5.77
N GLU A 95 -13.69 -3.68 6.52
CA GLU A 95 -12.81 -2.67 5.92
C GLU A 95 -11.69 -3.32 5.09
N SER A 96 -11.12 -4.43 5.57
CA SER A 96 -10.07 -5.16 4.85
C SER A 96 -10.60 -5.77 3.55
N LYS A 97 -11.79 -6.34 3.56
CA LYS A 97 -12.46 -6.86 2.35
C LYS A 97 -12.79 -5.74 1.37
N ALA A 98 -13.36 -4.64 1.85
CA ALA A 98 -13.70 -3.49 1.01
C ALA A 98 -12.45 -2.91 0.34
N LEU A 99 -11.35 -2.78 1.09
CA LEU A 99 -10.07 -2.31 0.56
C LEU A 99 -9.49 -3.31 -0.45
N LEU A 100 -9.52 -4.62 -0.16
CA LEU A 100 -9.04 -5.65 -1.07
C LEU A 100 -9.78 -5.62 -2.41
N VAL A 101 -11.10 -5.48 -2.40
CA VAL A 101 -11.90 -5.38 -3.63
C VAL A 101 -11.46 -4.20 -4.48
N LYS A 102 -11.22 -3.03 -3.87
CA LYS A 102 -10.71 -1.85 -4.59
C LYS A 102 -9.34 -2.10 -5.21
N ILE A 103 -8.41 -2.67 -4.43
CA ILE A 103 -7.05 -2.97 -4.91
C ILE A 103 -7.10 -3.93 -6.10
N LEU A 104 -7.87 -5.02 -6.00
CA LEU A 104 -8.00 -6.00 -7.07
C LEU A 104 -8.63 -5.39 -8.33
N ALA A 105 -9.66 -4.55 -8.18
CA ALA A 105 -10.26 -3.84 -9.30
C ALA A 105 -9.24 -2.93 -10.01
N THR A 106 -8.42 -2.20 -9.26
CA THR A 106 -7.35 -1.36 -9.81
C THR A 106 -6.32 -2.20 -10.58
N ILE A 107 -5.83 -3.30 -10.01
CA ILE A 107 -4.87 -4.21 -10.67
C ILE A 107 -5.45 -4.75 -11.99
N GLN A 108 -6.70 -5.23 -11.96
CA GLN A 108 -7.37 -5.78 -13.14
C GLN A 108 -7.58 -4.73 -14.25
N ASN A 109 -7.92 -3.49 -13.88
CA ASN A 109 -8.13 -2.42 -14.85
C ASN A 109 -6.82 -2.02 -15.56
N ASN A 110 -5.67 -2.17 -14.92
CA ASN A 110 -4.37 -1.89 -15.54
C ASN A 110 -3.92 -2.99 -16.49
N GLN A 111 -4.28 -4.24 -16.23
CA GLN A 111 -3.93 -5.36 -17.13
C GLN A 111 -4.76 -5.38 -18.43
N LYS A 112 -5.86 -4.60 -18.48
CA LYS A 112 -6.73 -4.48 -19.67
C LYS A 112 -6.39 -3.29 -20.57
N LYS A 113 -5.46 -2.42 -20.13
CA LYS A 113 -4.97 -1.28 -20.91
C LYS A 113 -3.75 -1.69 -21.72
#